data_AF-A0A6P8WIP7-F1
#
_entry.id   AF-A0A6P8WIP7-F1
#
_cell.length_a   1.000
_cell.length_b   1.000
_cell.length_c   1.000
_cell.angle_alpha   90.00
_cell.angle_beta   90.00
_cell.angle_gamma   90.00
#
_symmetry.space_group_name_H-M   'P 1'
#
loop_
_entity.id
_entity.type
_entity.pdbx_description
1 polymer ?
#
loop_
_entity_poly.entity_id
_entity_poly.type
_entity_poly.pdbx_seq_one_letter_code
_entity_poly.pdbx_strand_id
1 'polypeptide(L)'
;MTGKSDKEILANSMYEDDPNGNSAPATVNQVSGQPEPQEAATGGATTISAATSPRWGPQNKGAQELASLYSPGKRAQEIICVFTCIGLMIINLALIVKHFRWERISMAFISALCGVITADFASGLVHWAADTWGSVDLPLIGKNFLRPFREHHLDPTSITRHDFIETNGDNFMVGIPILGYLAHYFYFKSPCEIQQNFGWIAYVFLCSIFVVMTNQIHKWSHTYWGLPRWVQLLQSCHIILPRKHHRIHHVAPHETYFCITTGWLNWPLEKLRFWSTFEFIIERVTGLKPRDDDMKWAKKLT
;
A
#
# COMPACT_ATOMS: atom_id res chain seq x y z
N MET A 1 -1.20 -23.12 -8.63
CA MET A 1 -1.46 -22.14 -9.69
C MET A 1 -0.12 -21.56 -10.09
N THR A 2 0.17 -21.49 -11.39
CA THR A 2 1.32 -20.78 -11.95
C THR A 2 1.10 -19.28 -11.75
N GLY A 3 2.15 -18.52 -11.38
CA GLY A 3 2.06 -17.07 -11.22
C GLY A 3 1.57 -16.37 -12.49
N LYS A 4 0.95 -15.19 -12.34
CA LYS A 4 0.39 -14.41 -13.46
C LYS A 4 1.48 -14.13 -14.51
N SER A 5 1.15 -14.33 -15.78
CA SER A 5 2.06 -13.99 -16.89
C SER A 5 2.13 -12.47 -17.09
N ASP A 6 3.24 -11.97 -17.66
CA ASP A 6 3.39 -10.53 -17.97
C ASP A 6 2.26 -10.00 -18.87
N LYS A 7 1.73 -10.84 -19.77
CA LYS A 7 0.59 -10.50 -20.63
C LYS A 7 -0.70 -10.34 -19.83
N GLU A 8 -0.97 -11.21 -18.87
CA GLU A 8 -2.14 -11.10 -17.98
C GLU A 8 -2.03 -9.90 -17.06
N ILE A 9 -0.83 -9.60 -16.58
CA ILE A 9 -0.54 -8.41 -15.77
C ILE A 9 -0.84 -7.16 -16.58
N LEU A 10 -0.30 -7.05 -17.80
CA LEU A 10 -0.52 -5.88 -18.66
C LEU A 10 -1.99 -5.72 -19.08
N ALA A 11 -2.69 -6.79 -19.40
CA ALA A 11 -4.09 -6.73 -19.85
C ALA A 11 -5.08 -6.35 -18.73
N ASN A 12 -4.69 -6.55 -17.47
CA ASN A 12 -5.56 -6.34 -16.31
C ASN A 12 -5.02 -5.31 -15.30
N SER A 13 -3.96 -4.59 -15.66
CA SER A 13 -3.44 -3.47 -14.88
C SER A 13 -3.68 -2.14 -15.59
N MET A 14 -3.62 -1.05 -14.83
CA MET A 14 -3.71 0.29 -15.39
C MET A 14 -2.50 0.59 -16.30
N TYR A 15 -2.74 1.33 -17.38
CA TYR A 15 -1.69 1.76 -18.31
C TYR A 15 -0.79 2.84 -17.66
N GLU A 16 0.52 2.79 -17.89
CA GLU A 16 1.45 3.81 -17.35
C GLU A 16 1.18 5.20 -17.95
N ASP A 17 0.76 5.26 -19.22
CA ASP A 17 0.45 6.49 -19.93
C ASP A 17 -0.96 7.02 -19.60
N ASP A 18 -1.82 6.18 -19.02
CA ASP A 18 -3.17 6.53 -18.57
C ASP A 18 -3.53 5.83 -17.25
N PRO A 19 -2.87 6.21 -16.15
CA PRO A 19 -3.05 5.56 -14.86
C PRO A 19 -4.41 5.85 -14.23
N ASN A 20 -5.21 6.78 -14.80
CA ASN A 20 -6.56 7.10 -14.35
C ASN A 20 -7.64 6.40 -15.18
N GLY A 21 -7.26 5.64 -16.21
CA GLY A 21 -8.22 5.00 -17.11
C GLY A 21 -9.10 5.99 -17.88
N ASN A 22 -8.64 7.24 -18.07
CA ASN A 22 -9.37 8.28 -18.81
C ASN A 22 -9.57 7.92 -20.29
N SER A 23 -8.80 6.96 -20.80
CA SER A 23 -8.67 6.56 -22.20
C SER A 23 -9.07 5.09 -22.41
N ALA A 24 -9.61 4.40 -21.40
CA ALA A 24 -10.00 2.99 -21.52
C ALA A 24 -11.00 2.84 -22.68
N PRO A 25 -10.70 2.03 -23.71
CA PRO A 25 -11.59 1.87 -24.85
C PRO A 25 -12.86 1.14 -24.42
N ALA A 26 -14.01 1.54 -24.98
CA ALA A 26 -15.26 0.82 -24.85
C ALA A 26 -15.00 -0.66 -25.12
N THR A 27 -15.32 -1.53 -24.16
CA THR A 27 -15.11 -2.97 -24.27
C THR A 27 -15.80 -3.47 -25.54
N VAL A 28 -15.02 -3.94 -26.51
CA VAL A 28 -15.53 -4.75 -27.62
C VAL A 28 -15.99 -6.06 -26.99
N ASN A 29 -17.30 -6.21 -26.80
CA ASN A 29 -17.87 -7.52 -26.56
C ASN A 29 -17.50 -8.39 -27.76
N GLN A 30 -16.57 -9.32 -27.59
CA GLN A 30 -16.50 -10.47 -28.48
C GLN A 30 -17.79 -11.26 -28.26
N VAL A 31 -18.81 -10.95 -29.05
CA VAL A 31 -19.94 -11.82 -29.25
C VAL A 31 -19.37 -13.09 -29.87
N SER A 32 -19.27 -14.15 -29.06
CA SER A 32 -19.11 -15.51 -29.58
C SER A 32 -20.39 -15.87 -30.33
N GLY A 33 -20.47 -15.49 -31.60
CA GLY A 33 -21.53 -15.88 -32.52
C GLY A 33 -20.96 -16.80 -33.60
N GLN A 34 -21.46 -18.03 -33.66
CA GLN A 34 -21.41 -18.82 -34.88
C GLN A 34 -22.14 -18.05 -36.00
N PRO A 35 -21.70 -18.15 -37.28
CA PRO A 35 -22.37 -17.45 -38.36
C PRO A 35 -23.58 -18.26 -38.82
N GLU A 36 -24.77 -17.66 -38.75
CA GLU A 36 -25.86 -18.01 -39.68
C GLU A 36 -26.09 -16.83 -40.63
N PRO A 37 -26.30 -17.08 -41.93
CA PRO A 37 -26.48 -16.02 -42.91
C PRO A 37 -27.96 -15.69 -43.06
N GLN A 38 -28.35 -14.42 -43.00
CA GLN A 38 -29.33 -13.87 -43.96
C GLN A 38 -29.50 -12.35 -43.87
N GLU A 39 -29.49 -11.79 -45.08
CA GLU A 39 -30.22 -10.64 -45.61
C GLU A 39 -29.82 -9.20 -45.23
N ALA A 40 -29.59 -8.46 -46.32
CA ALA A 40 -29.30 -7.05 -46.38
C ALA A 40 -30.56 -6.21 -46.14
N ALA A 41 -30.48 -5.24 -45.24
CA ALA A 41 -31.32 -4.04 -45.29
C ALA A 41 -30.59 -2.84 -44.65
N THR A 42 -30.58 -1.78 -45.44
CA THR A 42 -30.22 -0.38 -45.20
C THR A 42 -30.52 0.19 -43.81
N GLY A 43 -29.62 1.04 -43.31
CA GLY A 43 -29.96 2.03 -42.28
C GLY A 43 -28.80 2.35 -41.34
N GLY A 44 -28.15 3.49 -41.55
CA GLY A 44 -27.17 4.03 -40.61
C GLY A 44 -27.81 4.33 -39.26
N ALA A 45 -27.35 3.63 -38.23
CA ALA A 45 -27.47 4.06 -36.85
C ALA A 45 -26.17 3.63 -36.16
N THR A 46 -25.22 4.56 -36.06
CA THR A 46 -24.13 4.44 -35.12
C THR A 46 -24.77 4.48 -33.73
N THR A 47 -25.11 3.32 -33.18
CA THR A 47 -25.41 3.18 -31.77
C THR A 47 -24.13 3.56 -31.02
N ILE A 48 -24.09 4.81 -30.54
CA ILE A 48 -23.14 5.22 -29.52
C ILE A 48 -23.44 4.31 -28.33
N SER A 49 -22.66 3.24 -28.18
CA SER A 49 -22.70 2.41 -27.00
C SER A 49 -22.47 3.34 -25.82
N ALA A 50 -23.41 3.38 -24.88
CA ALA A 50 -23.28 4.14 -23.64
C ALA A 50 -21.87 3.93 -23.09
N ALA A 51 -21.13 5.03 -22.90
CA ALA A 51 -19.78 5.00 -22.36
C ALA A 51 -19.82 4.17 -21.07
N THR A 52 -19.28 2.96 -21.13
CA THR A 52 -19.15 2.10 -19.96
C THR A 52 -18.35 2.88 -18.93
N SER A 53 -18.90 3.07 -17.73
CA SER A 53 -18.21 3.80 -16.67
C SER A 53 -16.83 3.18 -16.44
N PRO A 54 -15.78 3.98 -16.27
CA PRO A 54 -14.42 3.47 -16.16
C PRO A 54 -14.32 2.49 -14.98
N ARG A 55 -13.67 1.35 -15.23
CA ARG A 55 -13.53 0.25 -14.27
C ARG A 55 -12.81 0.68 -12.99
N TRP A 56 -11.89 1.63 -13.11
CA TRP A 56 -11.11 2.22 -12.04
C TRP A 56 -10.92 3.72 -12.31
N GLY A 57 -10.41 4.45 -11.33
CA GLY A 57 -10.08 5.88 -11.44
C GLY A 57 -11.10 6.81 -10.75
N PRO A 58 -10.86 8.13 -10.80
CA PRO A 58 -11.59 9.11 -9.99
C PRO A 58 -13.07 9.27 -10.36
N GLN A 59 -13.49 8.78 -11.53
CA GLN A 59 -14.89 8.76 -11.94
C GLN A 59 -15.66 7.52 -11.42
N ASN A 60 -14.98 6.58 -10.74
CA ASN A 60 -15.63 5.45 -10.09
C ASN A 60 -16.48 5.94 -8.91
N LYS A 61 -17.77 5.59 -8.87
CA LYS A 61 -18.71 6.04 -7.82
C LYS A 61 -18.33 5.56 -6.43
N GLY A 62 -17.82 4.33 -6.30
CA GLY A 62 -17.33 3.80 -5.03
C GLY A 62 -16.12 4.60 -4.52
N ALA A 63 -15.21 4.99 -5.40
CA ALA A 63 -14.09 5.86 -5.05
C ALA A 63 -14.58 7.24 -4.57
N GLN A 64 -15.56 7.84 -5.24
CA GLN A 64 -16.15 9.12 -4.84
C GLN A 64 -16.88 9.05 -3.49
N GLU A 65 -17.64 7.97 -3.25
CA GLU A 65 -18.30 7.73 -1.96
C GLU A 65 -17.27 7.63 -0.83
N LEU A 66 -16.21 6.85 -1.03
CA LEU A 66 -15.13 6.70 -0.05
C LEU A 66 -14.39 8.04 0.17
N ALA A 67 -14.09 8.79 -0.89
CA ALA A 67 -13.49 10.12 -0.80
C ALA A 67 -14.35 11.14 -0.02
N SER A 68 -15.68 10.97 0.02
CA SER A 68 -16.57 11.84 0.79
C SER A 68 -16.53 11.60 2.31
N LEU A 69 -15.95 10.48 2.76
CA LEU A 69 -15.92 10.09 4.17
C LEU A 69 -14.72 10.66 4.94
N TYR A 70 -13.86 11.47 4.30
CA TYR A 70 -12.80 12.19 4.99
C TYR A 70 -13.40 13.22 5.97
N SER A 71 -12.84 13.30 7.17
CA SER A 71 -13.40 14.15 8.23
C SER A 71 -12.36 15.10 8.82
N PRO A 72 -12.76 16.31 9.23
CA PRO A 72 -11.87 17.25 9.93
C PRO A 72 -11.28 16.66 11.22
N GLY A 73 -12.02 15.81 11.93
CA GLY A 73 -11.55 15.15 13.15
C GLY A 73 -10.39 14.19 12.90
N LYS A 74 -10.49 13.36 11.85
CA LYS A 74 -9.40 12.48 11.41
C LYS A 74 -8.16 13.30 11.02
N ARG A 75 -8.38 14.37 10.25
CA ARG A 75 -7.32 15.29 9.84
C ARG A 75 -6.56 15.91 11.02
N ALA A 76 -7.27 16.36 12.05
CA ALA A 76 -6.64 16.90 13.26
C ALA A 76 -5.79 15.85 13.98
N GLN A 77 -6.26 14.60 14.07
CA GLN A 77 -5.51 13.49 14.63
C GLN A 77 -4.23 13.20 13.84
N GLU A 78 -4.29 13.17 12.51
CA GLU A 78 -3.12 12.95 11.65
C GLU A 78 -2.06 14.04 11.86
N ILE A 79 -2.48 15.31 11.89
CA ILE A 79 -1.58 16.45 12.15
C ILE A 79 -0.85 16.26 13.48
N ILE A 80 -1.60 16.01 14.56
CA ILE A 80 -1.03 15.80 15.90
C ILE A 80 -0.03 14.64 15.88
N CYS A 81 -0.40 13.53 15.23
CA CYS A 81 0.44 12.34 15.19
C CYS A 81 1.73 12.54 14.41
N VAL A 82 1.66 13.20 13.26
CA VAL A 82 2.85 13.50 12.45
C VAL A 82 3.83 14.37 13.24
N PHE A 83 3.38 15.49 13.80
CA PHE A 83 4.28 16.39 14.53
C PHE A 83 4.84 15.75 15.81
N THR A 84 4.02 15.00 16.55
CA THR A 84 4.47 14.27 17.76
C THR A 84 5.53 13.23 17.41
N CYS A 85 5.29 12.43 16.38
CA CYS A 85 6.20 11.38 15.95
C CYS A 85 7.51 11.96 15.37
N ILE A 86 7.46 13.04 14.59
CA ILE A 86 8.67 13.78 14.15
C ILE A 86 9.47 14.27 15.35
N GLY A 87 8.82 14.85 16.36
CA GLY A 87 9.49 15.27 17.60
C GLY A 87 10.22 14.11 18.28
N LEU A 88 9.55 12.96 18.43
CA LEU A 88 10.15 11.75 18.98
C LEU A 88 11.29 11.20 18.11
N MET A 89 11.18 11.25 16.78
CA MET A 89 12.25 10.85 15.87
C MET A 89 13.51 11.71 16.09
N ILE A 90 13.35 13.03 16.19
CA ILE A 90 14.45 13.97 16.41
C ILE A 90 15.10 13.74 17.77
N ILE A 91 14.30 13.59 18.83
CA ILE A 91 14.80 13.32 20.19
C ILE A 91 15.60 12.01 20.22
N ASN A 92 15.02 10.92 19.69
CA ASN A 92 15.70 9.62 19.67
C ASN A 92 16.96 9.65 18.80
N LEU A 93 16.94 10.32 17.65
CA LEU A 93 18.12 10.47 16.81
C LEU A 93 19.24 11.21 17.55
N ALA A 94 18.93 12.33 18.21
CA ALA A 94 19.91 13.08 18.99
C ALA A 94 20.52 12.23 20.12
N LEU A 95 19.70 11.43 20.81
CA LEU A 95 20.15 10.51 21.86
C LEU A 95 21.01 9.37 21.30
N ILE A 96 20.62 8.78 20.16
CA ILE A 96 21.40 7.75 19.47
C ILE A 96 22.76 8.31 19.06
N VAL A 97 22.80 9.50 18.46
CA VAL A 97 24.05 10.15 18.03
C VAL A 97 24.94 10.46 19.24
N LYS A 98 24.38 10.96 20.35
CA LYS A 98 25.11 11.20 21.60
C LYS A 98 25.77 9.95 22.15
N HIS A 99 25.13 8.79 21.99
CA HIS A 99 25.63 7.50 22.47
C HIS A 99 26.33 6.67 21.38
N PHE A 100 26.49 7.18 20.16
CA PHE A 100 27.10 6.42 19.08
C PHE A 100 28.61 6.27 19.31
N ARG A 101 29.12 5.06 19.07
CA ARG A 101 30.55 4.76 19.02
C ARG A 101 30.86 4.14 17.67
N TRP A 102 31.96 4.56 17.05
CA TRP A 102 32.38 4.06 15.72
C TRP A 102 32.53 2.53 15.66
N GLU A 103 32.93 1.91 16.77
CA GLU A 103 33.00 0.45 16.93
C GLU A 103 31.65 -0.26 16.68
N ARG A 104 30.52 0.44 16.82
CA ARG A 104 29.17 -0.10 16.64
C ARG A 104 28.61 0.10 15.24
N ILE A 105 29.38 0.66 14.30
CA ILE A 105 28.88 0.97 12.94
C ILE A 105 28.36 -0.28 12.21
N SER A 106 29.05 -1.41 12.33
CA SER A 106 28.62 -2.68 11.73
C SER A 106 27.27 -3.15 12.29
N MET A 107 27.07 -3.02 13.60
CA MET A 107 25.77 -3.32 14.23
C MET A 107 24.68 -2.38 13.73
N ALA A 108 24.97 -1.09 13.55
CA ALA A 108 23.99 -0.15 13.01
C ALA A 108 23.54 -0.54 11.59
N PHE A 109 24.47 -0.99 10.73
CA PHE A 109 24.12 -1.49 9.39
C PHE A 109 23.27 -2.77 9.44
N ILE A 110 23.63 -3.74 10.27
CA ILE A 110 22.84 -4.97 10.45
C ILE A 110 21.44 -4.63 10.97
N SER A 111 21.36 -3.75 11.97
CA SER A 111 20.09 -3.25 12.51
C SER A 111 19.25 -2.54 11.46
N ALA A 112 19.85 -1.76 10.57
CA ALA A 112 19.16 -1.13 9.44
C ALA A 112 18.57 -2.18 8.48
N LEU A 113 19.36 -3.20 8.13
CA LEU A 113 18.96 -4.28 7.24
C LEU A 113 17.81 -5.10 7.85
N CYS A 114 17.93 -5.49 9.11
CA CYS A 114 16.85 -6.16 9.83
C CYS A 114 15.61 -5.28 9.92
N GLY A 115 15.78 -3.98 10.21
CA GLY A 115 14.69 -3.02 10.32
C GLY A 115 13.91 -2.85 9.02
N VAL A 116 14.59 -2.76 7.87
CA VAL A 116 13.91 -2.65 6.57
C VAL A 116 13.19 -3.93 6.18
N ILE A 117 13.79 -5.11 6.45
CA ILE A 117 13.13 -6.40 6.18
C ILE A 117 11.88 -6.56 7.05
N THR A 118 11.97 -6.24 8.35
CA THR A 118 10.82 -6.27 9.25
C THR A 118 9.74 -5.29 8.82
N ALA A 119 10.10 -4.05 8.45
CA ALA A 119 9.14 -3.05 7.97
C ALA A 119 8.46 -3.49 6.66
N ASP A 120 9.20 -4.09 5.73
CA ASP A 120 8.64 -4.62 4.49
C ASP A 120 7.66 -5.76 4.76
N PHE A 121 8.02 -6.71 5.65
CA PHE A 121 7.12 -7.78 6.06
C PHE A 121 5.87 -7.24 6.75
N ALA A 122 6.04 -6.37 7.74
CA ALA A 122 4.94 -5.77 8.49
C ALA A 122 3.99 -4.99 7.58
N SER A 123 4.54 -4.27 6.59
CA SER A 123 3.73 -3.58 5.58
C SER A 123 2.87 -4.55 4.78
N GLY A 124 3.44 -5.69 4.36
CA GLY A 124 2.71 -6.73 3.66
C GLY A 124 1.64 -7.39 4.50
N LEU A 125 1.93 -7.64 5.79
CA LEU A 125 0.97 -8.24 6.71
C LEU A 125 -0.25 -7.33 6.94
N VAL A 126 -0.01 -6.03 7.20
CA VAL A 126 -1.08 -5.05 7.41
C VAL A 126 -1.89 -4.85 6.12
N HIS A 127 -1.21 -4.74 4.98
CA HIS A 127 -1.85 -4.58 3.68
C HIS A 127 -2.70 -5.79 3.32
N TRP A 128 -2.15 -7.00 3.41
CA TRP A 128 -2.89 -8.26 3.22
C TRP A 128 -4.09 -8.35 4.15
N ALA A 129 -3.94 -8.03 5.44
CA ALA A 129 -5.04 -8.09 6.39
C ALA A 129 -6.16 -7.09 6.06
N ALA A 130 -5.80 -5.85 5.70
CA ALA A 130 -6.74 -4.81 5.31
C ALA A 130 -7.49 -5.17 4.03
N ASP A 131 -6.77 -5.61 3.00
CA ASP A 131 -7.33 -5.95 1.69
C ASP A 131 -8.21 -7.20 1.76
N THR A 132 -7.76 -8.19 2.51
CA THR A 132 -8.38 -9.50 2.50
C THR A 132 -9.53 -9.63 3.47
N TRP A 133 -9.41 -9.04 4.66
CA TRP A 133 -10.36 -9.27 5.74
C TRP A 133 -11.00 -7.99 6.28
N GLY A 134 -10.46 -6.82 5.91
CA GLY A 134 -10.99 -5.54 6.34
C GLY A 134 -12.38 -5.27 5.78
N SER A 135 -13.17 -4.51 6.53
CA SER A 135 -14.41 -3.91 6.01
C SER A 135 -14.51 -2.46 6.48
N VAL A 136 -15.01 -1.58 5.60
CA VAL A 136 -15.26 -0.16 5.91
C VAL A 136 -16.35 -0.01 6.99
N ASP A 137 -17.19 -1.03 7.16
CA ASP A 137 -18.28 -1.04 8.14
C ASP A 137 -17.79 -1.36 9.56
N LEU A 138 -16.53 -1.78 9.74
CA LEU A 138 -15.98 -2.02 11.07
C LEU A 138 -16.00 -0.72 11.90
N PRO A 139 -16.53 -0.76 13.14
CA PRO A 139 -16.61 0.42 13.97
C PRO A 139 -15.20 0.93 14.29
N LEU A 140 -15.04 2.25 14.32
CA LEU A 140 -13.80 2.99 14.64
C LEU A 140 -12.65 2.83 13.63
N ILE A 141 -12.37 1.61 13.15
CA ILE A 141 -11.23 1.29 12.28
C ILE A 141 -11.61 1.38 10.81
N GLY A 142 -12.81 0.93 10.43
CA GLY A 142 -13.22 0.82 9.02
C GLY A 142 -13.15 2.14 8.28
N LYS A 143 -13.91 3.14 8.76
CA LYS A 143 -13.96 4.47 8.13
C LYS A 143 -12.66 5.24 8.20
N ASN A 144 -11.81 4.99 9.20
CA ASN A 144 -10.61 5.81 9.44
C ASN A 144 -9.32 5.23 8.86
N PHE A 145 -9.18 3.89 8.86
CA PHE A 145 -7.94 3.20 8.49
C PHE A 145 -8.10 2.31 7.26
N LEU A 146 -9.24 1.62 7.09
CA LEU A 146 -9.46 0.69 5.97
C LEU A 146 -10.01 1.37 4.71
N ARG A 147 -10.70 2.50 4.89
CA ARG A 147 -11.25 3.29 3.78
C ARG A 147 -10.20 3.64 2.71
N PRO A 148 -9.01 4.20 3.04
CA PRO A 148 -8.02 4.55 2.03
C PRO A 148 -7.56 3.35 1.19
N PHE A 149 -7.47 2.15 1.79
CA PHE A 149 -7.13 0.92 1.05
C PHE A 149 -8.21 0.58 0.00
N ARG A 150 -9.49 0.69 0.38
CA ARG A 150 -10.61 0.44 -0.54
C ARG A 150 -10.69 1.48 -1.65
N GLU A 151 -10.53 2.75 -1.32
CA GLU A 151 -10.51 3.83 -2.31
C GLU A 151 -9.37 3.61 -3.30
N HIS A 152 -8.20 3.21 -2.79
CA HIS A 152 -7.02 2.92 -3.59
C HIS A 152 -7.21 1.76 -4.58
N HIS A 153 -7.95 0.71 -4.24
CA HIS A 153 -8.22 -0.36 -5.22
C HIS A 153 -9.20 0.07 -6.32
N LEU A 154 -10.06 1.04 -6.04
CA LEU A 154 -11.00 1.59 -7.02
C LEU A 154 -10.37 2.72 -7.85
N ASP A 155 -9.51 3.53 -7.24
CA ASP A 155 -8.71 4.57 -7.86
C ASP A 155 -7.28 4.50 -7.31
N PRO A 156 -6.37 3.74 -7.95
CA PRO A 156 -5.02 3.56 -7.43
C PRO A 156 -4.15 4.81 -7.45
N THR A 157 -4.59 5.87 -8.16
CA THR A 157 -3.89 7.15 -8.11
C THR A 157 -4.42 8.08 -7.02
N SER A 158 -5.49 7.72 -6.30
CA SER A 158 -6.05 8.50 -5.18
C SER A 158 -5.00 8.91 -4.17
N ILE A 159 -4.15 7.95 -3.78
CA ILE A 159 -3.03 8.16 -2.88
C ILE A 159 -2.07 9.27 -3.34
N THR A 160 -1.95 9.51 -4.65
CA THR A 160 -1.06 10.55 -5.20
C THR A 160 -1.59 11.97 -4.95
N ARG A 161 -2.91 12.11 -4.75
CA ARG A 161 -3.62 13.40 -4.60
C ARG A 161 -3.73 13.84 -3.15
N HIS A 162 -3.54 12.95 -2.19
CA HIS A 162 -3.43 13.26 -0.77
C HIS A 162 -2.14 14.03 -0.47
N ASP A 163 -2.11 14.89 0.54
CA ASP A 163 -0.85 15.53 0.96
C ASP A 163 -0.02 14.64 1.90
N PHE A 164 1.12 15.14 2.39
CA PHE A 164 2.02 14.36 3.25
C PHE A 164 1.34 13.90 4.55
N ILE A 165 0.49 14.74 5.14
CA ILE A 165 -0.16 14.44 6.42
C ILE A 165 -1.21 13.36 6.23
N GLU A 166 -2.05 13.48 5.21
CA GLU A 166 -3.12 12.51 4.92
C GLU A 166 -2.55 11.17 4.46
N THR A 167 -1.47 11.18 3.67
CA THR A 167 -0.81 9.96 3.21
C THR A 167 -0.18 9.17 4.37
N ASN A 168 0.43 9.88 5.34
CA ASN A 168 1.34 9.25 6.32
C ASN A 168 0.83 9.26 7.76
N GLY A 169 -0.24 9.99 8.08
CA GLY A 169 -0.68 10.24 9.45
C GLY A 169 -0.88 8.98 10.29
N ASP A 170 -1.44 7.92 9.69
CA ASP A 170 -1.62 6.63 10.36
C ASP A 170 -0.31 5.90 10.64
N ASN A 171 0.63 5.89 9.70
CA ASN A 171 1.94 5.26 9.95
C ASN A 171 2.71 6.03 11.02
N PHE A 172 2.63 7.37 11.02
CA PHE A 172 3.22 8.20 12.07
C PHE A 172 2.58 7.95 13.43
N MET A 173 1.25 7.75 13.50
CA MET A 173 0.55 7.35 14.73
C MET A 173 1.08 6.03 15.29
N VAL A 174 1.30 5.01 14.44
CA VAL A 174 1.89 3.73 14.85
C VAL A 174 3.32 3.90 15.39
N GLY A 175 4.08 4.85 14.85
CA GLY A 175 5.44 5.16 15.31
C GLY A 175 5.51 5.74 16.73
N ILE A 176 4.48 6.46 17.19
CA ILE A 176 4.49 7.18 18.49
C ILE A 176 4.76 6.26 19.68
N PRO A 177 4.00 5.17 19.93
CA PRO A 177 4.25 4.32 21.11
C PRO A 177 5.64 3.68 21.07
N ILE A 178 6.13 3.32 19.88
CA ILE A 178 7.43 2.65 19.70
C ILE A 178 8.58 3.62 19.98
N LEU A 179 8.53 4.82 19.38
CA LEU A 179 9.54 5.85 19.58
C LEU A 179 9.44 6.49 20.98
N GLY A 180 8.24 6.54 21.55
CA GLY A 180 8.01 6.93 22.94
C GLY A 180 8.66 5.94 23.92
N TYR A 181 8.54 4.64 23.65
CA TYR A 181 9.26 3.60 24.40
C TYR A 181 10.77 3.78 24.31
N LEU A 182 11.34 4.08 23.13
CA LEU A 182 12.78 4.34 23.00
C LEU A 182 13.22 5.59 23.77
N ALA A 183 12.46 6.68 23.69
CA ALA A 183 12.77 7.91 24.42
C ALA A 183 12.73 7.67 25.94
N HIS A 184 11.72 6.93 26.42
CA HIS A 184 11.63 6.47 27.79
C HIS A 184 12.82 5.58 28.17
N TYR A 185 13.22 4.65 27.31
CA TYR A 185 14.38 3.77 27.53
C TYR A 185 15.65 4.59 27.75
N PHE A 186 15.93 5.59 26.89
CA PHE A 186 17.09 6.47 27.07
C PHE A 186 17.04 7.28 28.36
N TYR A 187 15.86 7.66 28.84
CA TYR A 187 15.70 8.43 30.07
C TYR A 187 16.03 7.61 31.32
N PHE A 188 15.60 6.34 31.37
CA PHE A 188 15.75 5.49 32.56
C PHE A 188 17.02 4.63 32.58
N LYS A 189 17.70 4.45 31.44
CA LYS A 189 18.80 3.50 31.32
C LYS A 189 20.16 4.16 31.44
N SER A 190 21.06 3.46 32.12
CA SER A 190 22.45 3.92 32.26
C SER A 190 23.17 3.91 30.91
N PRO A 191 24.23 4.71 30.72
CA PRO A 191 25.05 4.66 29.51
C PRO A 191 25.59 3.27 29.20
N CYS A 192 25.90 2.46 30.22
CA CYS A 192 26.36 1.08 30.03
C CYS A 192 25.27 0.19 29.42
N GLU A 193 24.04 0.23 29.96
CA GLU A 193 22.90 -0.52 29.42
C GLU A 193 22.56 -0.10 27.98
N ILE A 194 22.63 1.21 27.69
CA ILE A 194 22.45 1.73 26.32
C ILE A 194 23.49 1.15 25.36
N GLN A 195 24.76 1.10 25.77
CA GLN A 195 25.82 0.53 24.92
C GLN A 195 25.68 -0.97 24.72
N GLN A 196 25.19 -1.71 25.71
CA GLN A 196 24.92 -3.14 25.61
C GLN A 196 23.76 -3.41 24.63
N ASN A 197 22.73 -2.57 24.64
CA ASN A 197 21.52 -2.72 23.83
C ASN A 197 21.53 -1.86 22.55
N PHE A 198 22.68 -1.29 22.17
CA PHE A 198 22.75 -0.31 21.07
C PHE A 198 22.22 -0.88 19.74
N GLY A 199 22.48 -2.15 19.45
CA GLY A 199 21.96 -2.82 18.26
C GLY A 199 20.43 -2.88 18.23
N TRP A 200 19.79 -3.20 19.36
CA TRP A 200 18.33 -3.22 19.49
C TRP A 200 17.74 -1.82 19.33
N ILE A 201 18.33 -0.82 19.99
CA ILE A 201 17.91 0.58 19.88
C ILE A 201 17.97 1.05 18.43
N ALA A 202 19.10 0.81 17.74
CA ALA A 202 19.27 1.15 16.33
C ALA A 202 18.24 0.42 15.45
N TYR A 203 17.98 -0.87 15.73
CA TYR A 203 17.01 -1.67 14.98
C TYR A 203 15.59 -1.11 15.13
N VAL A 204 15.14 -0.87 16.36
CA VAL A 204 13.80 -0.34 16.63
C VAL A 204 13.65 1.03 15.99
N PHE A 205 14.63 1.92 16.16
CA PHE A 205 14.59 3.26 15.58
C PHE A 205 14.52 3.21 14.05
N LEU A 206 15.43 2.49 13.39
CA LEU A 206 15.48 2.42 11.93
C LEU A 206 14.26 1.68 11.35
N CYS A 207 13.79 0.62 12.00
CA CYS A 207 12.52 -0.04 11.66
C CYS A 207 11.36 0.96 11.71
N SER A 208 11.27 1.78 12.77
CA SER A 208 10.25 2.83 12.87
C SER A 208 10.35 3.84 11.72
N ILE A 209 11.56 4.26 11.33
CA ILE A 209 11.74 5.15 10.16
C ILE A 209 11.18 4.53 8.88
N PHE A 210 11.45 3.26 8.62
CA PHE A 210 10.92 2.59 7.43
C PHE A 210 9.40 2.46 7.49
N VAL A 211 8.83 2.08 8.64
CA VAL A 211 7.37 1.98 8.84
C VAL A 211 6.65 3.32 8.60
N VAL A 212 7.16 4.42 9.18
CA VAL A 212 6.52 5.75 8.99
C VAL A 212 6.60 6.24 7.55
N MET A 213 7.61 5.79 6.80
CA MET A 213 7.80 6.14 5.38
C MET A 213 7.10 5.19 4.41
N THR A 214 6.59 4.04 4.85
CA THR A 214 5.98 3.02 3.98
C THR A 214 4.87 3.59 3.09
N ASN A 215 3.94 4.39 3.62
CA ASN A 215 2.87 4.96 2.80
C ASN A 215 3.38 6.01 1.80
N GLN A 216 4.40 6.78 2.16
CA GLN A 216 5.02 7.72 1.24
C GLN A 216 5.71 7.00 0.08
N ILE A 217 6.37 5.87 0.37
CA ILE A 217 6.99 5.01 -0.64
C ILE A 217 5.91 4.38 -1.53
N HIS A 218 4.84 3.87 -0.95
CA HIS A 218 3.68 3.35 -1.67
C HIS A 218 3.09 4.42 -2.60
N LYS A 219 2.89 5.65 -2.13
CA LYS A 219 2.47 6.79 -2.95
C LYS A 219 3.41 7.04 -4.14
N TRP A 220 4.73 7.00 -3.91
CA TRP A 220 5.70 7.15 -5.00
C TRP A 220 5.65 5.99 -6.02
N SER A 221 5.21 4.80 -5.62
CA SER A 221 4.99 3.69 -6.56
C SER A 221 3.81 3.92 -7.52
N HIS A 222 2.89 4.83 -7.17
CA HIS A 222 1.76 5.28 -8.01
C HIS A 222 1.97 6.64 -8.67
N THR A 223 3.06 7.34 -8.34
CA THR A 223 3.33 8.68 -8.89
C THR A 223 4.14 8.55 -10.17
N TYR A 224 3.49 8.60 -11.34
CA TYR A 224 4.15 8.40 -12.64
C TYR A 224 4.95 9.62 -13.12
N TRP A 225 4.43 10.81 -12.86
CA TRP A 225 5.00 12.10 -13.30
C TRP A 225 5.51 12.93 -12.12
N GLY A 226 6.56 13.72 -12.34
CA GLY A 226 7.04 14.71 -11.35
C GLY A 226 7.76 14.13 -10.12
N LEU A 227 8.10 12.84 -10.08
CA LEU A 227 8.91 12.31 -8.97
C LEU A 227 10.32 12.90 -8.95
N PRO A 228 10.87 13.24 -7.77
CA PRO A 228 12.26 13.63 -7.64
C PRO A 228 13.23 12.57 -8.17
N ARG A 229 14.33 12.99 -8.81
CA ARG A 229 15.33 12.07 -9.41
C ARG A 229 15.91 11.08 -8.40
N TRP A 230 16.09 11.49 -7.15
CA TRP A 230 16.62 10.61 -6.10
C TRP A 230 15.63 9.49 -5.75
N VAL A 231 14.31 9.75 -5.76
CA VAL A 231 13.29 8.71 -5.55
C VAL A 231 13.33 7.72 -6.71
N GLN A 232 13.41 8.21 -7.95
CA GLN A 232 13.51 7.36 -9.13
C GLN A 232 14.76 6.48 -9.10
N LEU A 233 15.89 7.02 -8.64
CA LEU A 233 17.13 6.26 -8.44
C LEU A 233 16.94 5.15 -7.41
N LEU A 234 16.37 5.46 -6.24
CA LEU A 234 16.11 4.46 -5.20
C LEU A 234 15.16 3.35 -5.69
N GLN A 235 14.13 3.70 -6.45
CA GLN A 235 13.23 2.73 -7.09
C GLN A 235 13.95 1.88 -8.14
N SER A 236 14.79 2.48 -8.98
CA SER A 236 15.55 1.77 -10.01
C SER A 236 16.56 0.79 -9.41
N CYS A 237 17.20 1.19 -8.29
CA CYS A 237 18.10 0.35 -7.51
C CYS A 237 17.36 -0.66 -6.61
N HIS A 238 16.02 -0.70 -6.63
CA HIS A 238 15.21 -1.56 -5.77
C HIS A 238 15.47 -1.37 -4.25
N ILE A 239 15.89 -0.18 -3.83
CA ILE A 239 16.08 0.15 -2.41
C ILE A 239 14.73 0.47 -1.76
N ILE A 240 13.81 1.07 -2.54
CA ILE A 240 12.42 1.31 -2.16
C ILE A 240 11.49 0.77 -3.24
N LEU A 241 10.21 0.57 -2.93
CA LEU A 241 9.26 -0.11 -3.80
C LEU A 241 9.19 0.49 -5.23
N PRO A 242 9.57 -0.26 -6.28
CA PRO A 242 9.45 0.18 -7.66
C PRO A 242 8.00 0.15 -8.16
N ARG A 243 7.63 1.09 -9.05
CA ARG A 243 6.28 1.17 -9.66
C ARG A 243 5.86 -0.13 -10.35
N LYS A 244 6.74 -0.67 -11.21
CA LYS A 244 6.50 -1.92 -11.97
C LYS A 244 6.28 -3.12 -11.05
N HIS A 245 7.00 -3.17 -9.94
CA HIS A 245 6.86 -4.24 -8.95
C HIS A 245 5.48 -4.16 -8.29
N HIS A 246 5.10 -2.98 -7.81
CA HIS A 246 3.84 -2.80 -7.11
C HIS A 246 2.62 -2.98 -8.02
N ARG A 247 2.73 -2.69 -9.32
CA ARG A 247 1.67 -2.95 -10.30
C ARG A 247 1.19 -4.41 -10.32
N ILE A 248 2.05 -5.37 -10.00
CA ILE A 248 1.70 -6.80 -9.95
C ILE A 248 0.56 -7.04 -8.93
N HIS A 249 0.61 -6.34 -7.80
CA HIS A 249 -0.42 -6.40 -6.77
C HIS A 249 -1.76 -5.84 -7.28
N HIS A 250 -1.73 -4.72 -8.00
CA HIS A 250 -2.91 -4.06 -8.61
C HIS A 250 -3.61 -4.86 -9.72
N VAL A 251 -3.05 -6.01 -10.09
CA VAL A 251 -3.75 -6.92 -10.99
C VAL A 251 -4.81 -7.66 -10.20
N ALA A 252 -6.07 -7.52 -10.59
CA ALA A 252 -7.17 -8.28 -10.02
C ALA A 252 -6.82 -9.80 -9.95
N PRO A 253 -7.14 -10.50 -8.85
CA PRO A 253 -7.98 -10.08 -7.72
C PRO A 253 -7.21 -9.55 -6.49
N HIS A 254 -6.07 -8.86 -6.65
CA HIS A 254 -5.30 -8.25 -5.54
C HIS A 254 -4.83 -9.25 -4.46
N GLU A 255 -4.39 -10.44 -4.87
CA GLU A 255 -4.09 -11.56 -3.96
C GLU A 255 -2.60 -11.80 -3.69
N THR A 256 -1.72 -10.95 -4.22
CA THR A 256 -0.27 -11.17 -4.19
C THR A 256 0.49 -9.87 -4.02
N TYR A 257 1.78 -9.98 -3.69
CA TYR A 257 2.75 -8.87 -3.62
C TYR A 257 2.35 -7.71 -2.68
N PHE A 258 1.92 -8.05 -1.47
CA PHE A 258 1.41 -7.09 -0.48
C PHE A 258 2.48 -6.20 0.17
N CYS A 259 3.76 -6.57 0.17
CA CYS A 259 4.82 -5.77 0.80
C CYS A 259 5.09 -4.49 -0.01
N ILE A 260 4.96 -3.33 0.65
CA ILE A 260 4.96 -2.01 0.00
C ILE A 260 6.06 -1.06 0.49
N THR A 261 6.98 -1.52 1.35
CA THR A 261 8.12 -0.68 1.79
C THR A 261 9.27 -0.77 0.79
N THR A 262 9.71 -1.99 0.48
CA THR A 262 10.74 -2.25 -0.55
C THR A 262 10.25 -3.28 -1.58
N GLY A 263 9.32 -4.16 -1.18
CA GLY A 263 8.86 -5.29 -1.98
C GLY A 263 9.85 -6.46 -2.02
N TRP A 264 10.91 -6.44 -1.21
CA TRP A 264 11.92 -7.49 -1.19
C TRP A 264 11.34 -8.86 -0.82
N LEU A 265 10.35 -8.87 0.07
CA LEU A 265 9.74 -10.12 0.55
C LEU A 265 8.61 -10.64 -0.33
N ASN A 266 8.15 -9.87 -1.33
CA ASN A 266 7.06 -10.29 -2.20
C ASN A 266 7.38 -11.58 -2.96
N TRP A 267 8.53 -11.65 -3.64
CA TRP A 267 8.91 -12.86 -4.38
C TRP A 267 9.12 -14.09 -3.47
N PRO A 268 9.86 -14.00 -2.35
CA PRO A 268 9.98 -15.11 -1.40
C PRO A 268 8.63 -15.60 -0.86
N LEU A 269 7.76 -14.67 -0.42
CA LEU A 269 6.46 -15.02 0.18
C LEU A 269 5.50 -15.61 -0.85
N GLU A 270 5.54 -15.15 -2.10
CA GLU A 270 4.79 -15.75 -3.20
C GLU A 270 5.25 -17.18 -3.49
N LYS A 271 6.58 -17.42 -3.54
CA LYS A 271 7.12 -18.77 -3.73
C LYS A 271 6.73 -19.73 -2.62
N LEU A 272 6.66 -19.24 -1.39
CA LEU A 272 6.18 -19.99 -0.22
C LEU A 272 4.65 -20.11 -0.16
N ARG A 273 3.92 -19.44 -1.07
CA ARG A 273 2.46 -19.35 -1.05
C ARG A 273 1.91 -18.84 0.29
N PHE A 274 2.68 -17.99 0.96
CA PHE A 274 2.45 -17.59 2.35
C PHE A 274 1.02 -17.06 2.55
N TRP A 275 0.64 -16.03 1.79
CA TRP A 275 -0.67 -15.39 1.89
C TRP A 275 -1.83 -16.35 1.60
N SER A 276 -1.79 -17.03 0.44
CA SER A 276 -2.85 -17.99 0.07
C SER A 276 -3.00 -19.16 1.04
N THR A 277 -1.91 -19.58 1.70
CA THR A 277 -1.94 -20.65 2.70
C THR A 277 -2.65 -20.17 3.97
N PHE A 278 -2.32 -18.96 4.44
CA PHE A 278 -3.01 -18.36 5.59
C PHE A 278 -4.48 -18.09 5.30
N GLU A 279 -4.81 -17.66 4.08
CA GLU A 279 -6.20 -17.47 3.67
C GLU A 279 -6.99 -18.76 3.71
N PHE A 280 -6.44 -19.83 3.15
CA PHE A 280 -7.06 -21.15 3.21
C PHE A 280 -7.27 -21.61 4.67
N ILE A 281 -6.28 -21.43 5.55
CA ILE A 281 -6.40 -21.80 6.97
C ILE A 281 -7.52 -21.00 7.64
N ILE A 282 -7.53 -19.67 7.48
CA ILE A 282 -8.54 -18.79 8.10
C ILE A 282 -9.93 -19.12 7.57
N GLU A 283 -10.11 -19.31 6.26
CA GLU A 283 -11.37 -19.69 5.66
C GLU A 283 -11.86 -21.04 6.21
N ARG A 284 -10.97 -22.03 6.34
CA ARG A 284 -11.32 -23.35 6.88
C ARG A 284 -11.72 -23.30 8.35
N VAL A 285 -11.12 -22.42 9.14
CA VAL A 285 -11.39 -22.30 10.59
C VAL A 285 -12.62 -21.43 10.86
N THR A 286 -12.82 -20.36 10.10
CA THR A 286 -13.83 -19.33 10.39
C THR A 286 -15.04 -19.37 9.45
N GLY A 287 -14.91 -19.97 8.27
CA GLY A 287 -15.89 -19.90 7.19
C GLY A 287 -15.92 -18.57 6.42
N LEU A 288 -15.12 -17.57 6.83
CA LEU A 288 -15.04 -16.27 6.16
C LEU A 288 -14.32 -16.40 4.82
N LYS A 289 -14.84 -15.72 3.80
CA LYS A 289 -14.24 -15.70 2.47
C LYS A 289 -13.30 -14.49 2.33
N PRO A 290 -12.09 -14.69 1.77
CA PRO A 290 -11.14 -13.62 1.58
C PRO A 290 -11.63 -12.62 0.52
N ARG A 291 -11.38 -11.32 0.75
CA ARG A 291 -11.71 -10.16 -0.13
C ARG A 291 -13.21 -9.96 -0.39
N ASP A 292 -14.07 -10.48 0.46
CA ASP A 292 -15.53 -10.34 0.31
C ASP A 292 -15.99 -8.88 0.25
N ASP A 293 -15.41 -8.01 1.09
CA ASP A 293 -15.76 -6.58 1.15
C ASP A 293 -15.23 -5.83 -0.08
N ASP A 294 -13.96 -6.05 -0.44
CA ASP A 294 -13.31 -5.43 -1.61
C ASP A 294 -14.08 -5.72 -2.90
N MET A 295 -14.50 -6.98 -3.08
CA MET A 295 -15.29 -7.41 -4.23
C MET A 295 -16.71 -6.84 -4.25
N LYS A 296 -17.30 -6.52 -3.08
CA LYS A 296 -18.60 -5.82 -3.01
C LYS A 296 -18.46 -4.37 -3.48
N TRP A 297 -17.40 -3.69 -3.06
CA TRP A 297 -17.10 -2.31 -3.49
C TRP A 297 -16.79 -2.23 -4.98
N ALA A 298 -16.00 -3.18 -5.52
CA ALA A 298 -15.72 -3.25 -6.96
C ALA A 298 -16.99 -3.46 -7.81
N LYS A 299 -18.04 -4.08 -7.25
CA LYS A 299 -19.32 -4.32 -7.92
C LYS A 299 -20.33 -3.18 -7.81
N LYS A 300 -20.04 -2.12 -7.02
CA LYS A 300 -20.88 -0.90 -6.99
C LYS A 300 -20.71 -0.12 -8.30
N LEU A 301 -21.27 -0.66 -9.38
CA LEU A 301 -21.38 -0.07 -10.71
C LEU A 301 -22.85 0.26 -10.96
N THR A 302 -23.40 1.23 -10.22
CA THR A 302 -24.67 1.90 -10.56
C THR A 302 -24.71 3.30 -9.99
#